data_AF-A0A1Q7B998-F1
#
_entry.id   AF-A0A1Q7B998-F1
#
_cell.length_a   1.000
_cell.length_b   1.000
_cell.length_c   1.000
_cell.angle_alpha   90.00
_cell.angle_beta   90.00
_cell.angle_gamma   90.00
#
_symmetry.space_group_name_H-M   'P 1'
#
loop_
_entity.id
_entity.type
_entity.pdbx_description
1 polymer ?
#
loop_
_entity_poly.entity_id
_entity_poly.type
_entity_poly.pdbx_seq_one_letter_code
_entity_poly.pdbx_strand_id
1 'polypeptide(L)'
;MEPENFTFVGFAMLLLGFALVVLGGFLFGQVYFCALNSSTCPLSASDAAARIGYSVPLLLFGSTLIVPGAIFTAAGHLSEHLRPSQISEEESDVESTRPLRVCVKCGRQVEPSAGYCPNCGNQLSKPQNSDLSVPRL
;
A
#
# COMPACT_ATOMS: atom_id res chain seq x y z
N MET A 1 9.13 9.17 20.21
CA MET A 1 7.67 9.20 20.01
C MET A 1 7.08 8.01 20.72
N GLU A 2 6.19 8.23 21.69
CA GLU A 2 5.46 7.16 22.36
C GLU A 2 4.41 6.53 21.42
N PRO A 3 4.17 5.21 21.52
CA PRO A 3 3.28 4.46 20.62
C PRO A 3 1.81 4.89 20.70
N GLU A 4 1.38 5.49 21.81
CA GLU A 4 0.02 6.01 22.02
C GLU A 4 -0.38 7.11 21.02
N ASN A 5 0.60 7.85 20.50
CA ASN A 5 0.33 8.90 19.51
C ASN A 5 -0.02 8.34 18.13
N PHE A 6 0.38 7.11 17.81
CA PHE A 6 0.24 6.55 16.46
C PHE A 6 -1.19 6.08 16.17
N THR A 7 -1.80 5.36 17.13
CA THR A 7 -3.22 4.95 17.09
C THR A 7 -4.15 6.14 17.13
N PHE A 8 -3.83 7.15 17.95
CA PHE A 8 -4.61 8.38 18.04
C PHE A 8 -4.67 9.12 16.70
N VAL A 9 -3.54 9.24 16.00
CA VAL A 9 -3.47 9.87 14.68
C VAL A 9 -4.28 9.08 13.65
N GLY A 10 -4.21 7.75 13.65
CA GLY A 10 -5.00 6.91 12.75
C GLY A 10 -6.51 7.09 12.92
N PHE A 11 -6.98 7.08 14.18
CA PHE A 11 -8.40 7.29 14.51
C PHE A 11 -8.87 8.70 14.15
N ALA A 12 -8.04 9.73 14.42
CA ALA A 12 -8.35 11.11 14.06
C ALA A 12 -8.48 11.29 12.54
N MET A 13 -7.57 10.72 11.75
CA MET A 13 -7.62 10.76 10.28
C MET A 13 -8.86 10.04 9.74
N LEU A 14 -9.24 8.90 10.33
CA LEU A 14 -10.42 8.13 9.95
C LEU A 14 -11.71 8.92 10.23
N LEU A 15 -11.85 9.50 11.43
CA LEU A 15 -13.01 10.32 11.77
C LEU A 15 -13.13 11.56 10.88
N LEU A 16 -12.00 12.24 10.62
CA LEU A 16 -11.97 13.40 9.74
C LEU A 16 -12.39 13.02 8.32
N GLY A 17 -11.82 11.94 7.77
CA GLY A 17 -12.17 11.42 6.44
C GLY A 17 -13.65 11.03 6.36
N PHE A 18 -14.18 10.32 7.36
CA PHE A 18 -15.59 9.95 7.43
C PHE A 18 -16.51 11.18 7.47
N ALA A 19 -16.18 12.18 8.29
CA ALA A 19 -16.97 13.42 8.36
C ALA A 19 -17.01 14.15 7.01
N LEU A 20 -15.87 14.22 6.29
CA LEU A 20 -15.81 14.80 4.94
C LEU A 20 -16.65 14.01 3.94
N VAL A 21 -16.61 12.69 3.98
CA VAL A 21 -17.41 11.83 3.09
C VAL A 21 -18.91 11.98 3.36
N VAL A 22 -19.34 11.97 4.64
CA VAL A 22 -20.75 12.15 5.01
C VAL A 22 -21.24 13.53 4.59
N LEU A 23 -20.47 14.59 4.85
CA LEU A 23 -20.83 15.95 4.44
C LEU A 23 -20.91 16.08 2.91
N GLY A 24 -19.89 15.58 2.19
CA GLY A 24 -19.86 15.58 0.72
C GLY A 24 -21.01 14.78 0.11
N GLY A 25 -21.30 13.60 0.66
CA GLY A 25 -22.39 12.72 0.23
C GLY A 25 -23.76 13.31 0.51
N PHE A 26 -23.96 13.98 1.65
CA PHE A 26 -25.22 14.67 1.95
C PHE A 26 -25.47 15.83 0.99
N LEU A 27 -24.45 16.66 0.72
CA LEU A 27 -24.55 17.76 -0.24
C LEU A 27 -24.82 17.25 -1.67
N PHE A 28 -24.10 16.20 -2.09
CA PHE A 28 -24.31 15.56 -3.39
C PHE A 28 -25.71 14.95 -3.50
N GLY A 29 -26.18 14.29 -2.45
CA GLY A 29 -27.52 13.71 -2.36
C GLY A 29 -28.62 14.75 -2.53
N GLN A 30 -28.50 15.92 -1.89
CA GLN A 30 -29.46 17.02 -2.08
C GLN A 30 -29.54 17.48 -3.54
N VAL A 31 -28.40 17.59 -4.22
CA VAL A 31 -28.36 17.95 -5.65
C VAL A 31 -28.97 16.86 -6.51
N TYR A 32 -28.65 15.59 -6.22
CA TYR A 32 -29.17 14.45 -6.96
C TYR A 32 -30.69 14.31 -6.82
N PHE A 33 -31.22 14.41 -5.60
CA PHE A 33 -32.66 14.40 -5.36
C PHE A 33 -33.37 15.58 -6.02
N CYS A 34 -32.75 16.77 -6.06
CA CYS A 34 -33.30 17.91 -6.79
C CYS A 34 -33.28 17.70 -8.31
N ALA A 35 -32.25 17.06 -8.86
CA ALA A 35 -32.19 16.71 -10.27
C ALA A 35 -33.30 15.71 -10.67
N LEU A 36 -33.70 14.83 -9.75
CA LEU A 36 -34.75 13.84 -9.97
C LEU A 36 -36.17 14.39 -9.69
N ASN A 37 -36.34 15.26 -8.70
CA ASN A 37 -37.63 15.79 -8.27
C ASN A 37 -37.67 17.32 -8.44
N SER A 38 -38.38 17.79 -9.47
CA SER A 38 -38.50 19.21 -9.80
C SER A 38 -39.35 20.04 -8.81
N SER A 39 -40.09 19.39 -7.90
CA SER A 39 -41.12 20.03 -7.06
C SER A 39 -40.64 20.47 -5.67
N THR A 40 -39.48 20.03 -5.19
CA THR A 40 -38.99 20.31 -3.82
C THR A 40 -37.52 20.67 -3.80
N CYS A 41 -37.15 21.76 -4.48
CA CYS A 41 -35.79 22.26 -4.45
C CYS A 41 -35.75 23.64 -3.75
N PRO A 42 -35.33 23.69 -2.47
CA PRO A 42 -35.17 24.96 -1.74
C PRO A 42 -33.88 25.71 -2.12
N LEU A 43 -33.10 25.21 -3.10
CA LEU A 43 -31.81 25.77 -3.49
C LEU A 43 -31.92 26.66 -4.73
N SER A 44 -31.27 27.82 -4.67
CA SER A 44 -31.07 28.68 -5.83
C SER A 44 -30.15 27.99 -6.85
N ALA A 45 -30.34 28.22 -8.15
CA ALA A 45 -29.53 27.60 -9.21
C ALA A 45 -28.01 27.90 -9.06
N SER A 46 -27.67 29.04 -8.46
CA SER A 46 -26.29 29.42 -8.11
C SER A 46 -25.68 28.55 -7.01
N ASP A 47 -26.46 28.08 -6.04
CA ASP A 47 -25.97 27.26 -4.93
C ASP A 47 -25.73 25.79 -5.33
N ALA A 48 -26.38 25.32 -6.40
CA ALA A 48 -26.22 23.95 -6.88
C ALA A 48 -24.86 23.72 -7.54
N ALA A 49 -24.42 24.62 -8.42
CA ALA A 49 -23.13 24.52 -9.11
C ALA A 49 -21.96 24.62 -8.12
N ALA A 50 -22.08 25.52 -7.15
CA ALA A 50 -21.22 25.63 -6.00
C ALA A 50 -21.04 24.28 -5.29
N ARG A 51 -22.14 23.67 -4.83
CA ARG A 51 -22.10 22.40 -4.08
C ARG A 51 -21.54 21.22 -4.85
N ILE A 52 -21.77 21.15 -6.17
CA ILE A 52 -21.13 20.13 -7.03
C ILE A 52 -19.61 20.33 -7.04
N GLY A 53 -19.16 21.59 -7.14
CA GLY A 53 -17.74 21.94 -7.16
C GLY A 53 -16.96 21.48 -5.94
N TYR A 54 -17.55 21.49 -4.75
CA TYR A 54 -16.88 21.07 -3.51
C TYR A 54 -17.17 19.61 -3.11
N SER A 55 -18.34 19.07 -3.45
CA SER A 55 -18.75 17.72 -3.00
C SER A 55 -17.89 16.62 -3.61
N VAL A 56 -17.59 16.69 -4.90
CA VAL A 56 -16.73 15.71 -5.60
C VAL A 56 -15.32 15.67 -4.99
N PRO A 57 -14.59 16.80 -4.84
CA PRO A 57 -13.27 16.77 -4.21
C PRO A 57 -13.32 16.40 -2.73
N LEU A 58 -14.37 16.78 -1.97
CA LEU A 58 -14.54 16.32 -0.58
C LEU A 58 -14.66 14.80 -0.49
N LEU A 59 -15.45 14.19 -1.38
CA LEU A 59 -15.64 12.74 -1.42
C LEU A 59 -14.34 12.02 -1.79
N LEU A 60 -13.61 12.51 -2.79
CA LEU A 60 -12.32 11.94 -3.21
C LEU A 60 -11.23 12.10 -2.14
N PHE A 61 -11.12 13.28 -1.55
CA PHE A 61 -10.13 13.52 -0.50
C PHE A 61 -10.47 12.76 0.79
N GLY A 62 -11.76 12.75 1.16
CA GLY A 62 -12.26 12.00 2.30
C GLY A 62 -12.03 10.48 2.16
N SER A 63 -12.32 9.90 0.99
CA SER A 63 -12.03 8.47 0.75
C SER A 63 -10.55 8.16 0.80
N THR A 64 -9.71 9.05 0.25
CA THR A 64 -8.24 8.92 0.28
C THR A 64 -7.68 9.01 1.70
N LEU A 65 -8.34 9.72 2.63
CA LEU A 65 -7.96 9.76 4.06
C LEU A 65 -8.44 8.54 4.84
N ILE A 66 -9.61 7.99 4.49
CA ILE A 66 -10.18 6.82 5.16
C ILE A 66 -9.29 5.59 4.95
N VAL A 67 -8.75 5.37 3.75
CA VAL A 67 -7.90 4.21 3.45
C VAL A 67 -6.68 4.11 4.38
N PRO A 68 -5.76 5.10 4.43
CA PRO A 68 -4.62 5.06 5.36
C PRO A 68 -5.08 5.13 6.83
N GLY A 69 -6.13 5.89 7.15
CA GLY A 69 -6.67 5.93 8.52
C GLY A 69 -7.16 4.56 9.02
N ALA A 70 -7.82 3.79 8.15
CA ALA A 70 -8.29 2.43 8.45
C ALA A 70 -7.13 1.45 8.61
N ILE A 71 -6.12 1.51 7.74
CA ILE A 71 -4.92 0.67 7.83
C ILE A 71 -4.20 0.91 9.16
N PHE A 72 -3.93 2.17 9.51
CA PHE A 72 -3.26 2.52 10.76
C PHE A 72 -4.08 2.14 11.99
N THR A 73 -5.40 2.35 11.95
CA THR A 73 -6.29 1.98 13.06
C THR A 73 -6.33 0.45 13.26
N ALA A 74 -6.42 -0.33 12.17
CA ALA A 74 -6.39 -1.78 12.22
C ALA A 74 -5.04 -2.31 12.73
N ALA A 75 -3.94 -1.76 12.23
CA ALA A 75 -2.59 -2.12 12.68
C ALA A 75 -2.39 -1.86 14.19
N GLY A 76 -2.88 -0.72 14.68
CA GLY A 76 -2.75 -0.34 16.08
C GLY A 76 -3.59 -1.19 17.05
N HIS A 77 -4.79 -1.63 16.64
CA HIS A 77 -5.60 -2.53 17.46
C HIS A 77 -5.05 -3.97 17.44
N LEU A 78 -4.36 -4.36 16.36
CA LEU A 78 -3.80 -5.69 16.20
C LEU A 78 -2.46 -5.86 16.92
N SER A 79 -1.67 -4.79 17.07
CA SER A 79 -0.40 -4.82 17.80
C SER A 79 -0.51 -5.26 19.26
N GLU A 80 -1.70 -5.13 19.87
CA GLU A 80 -1.95 -5.57 21.24
C GLU A 80 -2.00 -7.11 21.36
N HIS A 81 -2.33 -7.83 20.28
CA HIS A 81 -2.47 -9.30 20.30
C HIS A 81 -1.46 -10.05 19.43
N LEU A 82 -0.81 -9.38 18.48
CA LEU A 82 0.08 -10.00 17.49
C LEU A 82 1.44 -9.31 17.46
N ARG A 83 2.29 -9.66 18.41
CA ARG A 83 3.74 -9.46 18.31
C ARG A 83 4.36 -10.83 18.01
N PRO A 84 4.29 -11.38 16.77
CA PRO A 84 5.00 -10.88 15.56
C PRO A 84 4.17 -11.00 14.25
N SER A 85 4.35 -10.21 13.19
CA SER A 85 5.39 -10.37 12.16
C SER A 85 5.20 -9.25 11.12
N GLN A 86 6.27 -8.54 10.80
CA GLN A 86 6.30 -7.45 9.84
C GLN A 86 6.20 -8.00 8.39
N ILE A 87 5.00 -8.14 7.81
CA ILE A 87 4.83 -8.22 6.35
C ILE A 87 3.46 -7.66 5.95
N SER A 88 3.40 -6.36 5.73
CA SER A 88 2.40 -5.62 4.92
C SER A 88 2.62 -4.16 5.31
N GLU A 89 3.37 -3.34 4.58
CA GLU A 89 3.35 -3.12 3.14
C GLU A 89 4.77 -2.80 2.64
N GLU A 90 5.25 -3.54 1.65
CA GLU A 90 6.14 -2.97 0.64
C GLU A 90 5.76 -3.62 -0.69
N GLU A 91 5.41 -2.79 -1.65
CA GLU A 91 5.59 -3.05 -3.07
C GLU A 91 7.09 -3.39 -3.26
N SER A 92 7.43 -4.67 -3.06
CA SER A 92 8.79 -5.18 -3.18
C SER A 92 8.79 -6.17 -4.33
N ASP A 93 9.15 -5.63 -5.49
CA ASP A 93 9.51 -6.38 -6.67
C ASP A 93 10.43 -7.54 -6.25
N VAL A 94 9.93 -8.76 -6.47
CA VAL A 94 10.70 -9.99 -6.25
C VAL A 94 11.74 -10.06 -7.35
N GLU A 95 12.90 -9.46 -7.13
CA GLU A 95 14.12 -9.75 -7.89
C GLU A 95 15.25 -10.12 -6.91
N SER A 96 15.05 -11.22 -6.19
CA SER A 96 16.18 -11.98 -5.65
C SER A 96 16.52 -13.11 -6.62
N THR A 97 16.86 -12.74 -7.85
CA THR A 97 17.54 -13.65 -8.77
C THR A 97 18.99 -13.76 -8.30
N ARG A 98 19.23 -14.59 -7.28
CA ARG A 98 20.59 -15.07 -7.00
C ARG A 98 21.09 -15.67 -8.32
N PRO A 99 22.26 -15.27 -8.83
CA PRO A 99 22.71 -15.76 -10.12
C PRO A 99 22.86 -17.28 -10.05
N LEU A 100 22.02 -17.99 -10.82
CA LEU A 100 22.19 -19.42 -11.00
C LEU A 100 23.52 -19.65 -11.70
N ARG A 101 24.27 -20.65 -11.25
CA ARG A 101 25.53 -21.04 -11.88
C ARG A 101 25.32 -22.23 -12.80
N VAL A 102 26.09 -22.31 -13.87
CA VAL A 102 25.97 -23.40 -14.83
C VAL A 102 26.98 -24.50 -14.50
N CYS A 103 26.53 -25.75 -14.46
CA CYS A 103 27.40 -26.89 -14.31
C CYS A 103 28.28 -27.06 -15.56
N VAL A 104 29.60 -27.00 -15.41
CA VAL A 104 30.56 -27.18 -16.51
C VAL A 104 30.52 -28.56 -17.18
N LYS A 105 29.94 -29.57 -16.51
CA LYS A 105 29.90 -30.95 -17.01
C LYS A 105 28.67 -31.26 -17.85
N CYS A 106 27.51 -30.71 -17.48
CA CYS A 106 26.24 -31.02 -18.16
C CYS A 106 25.45 -29.79 -18.64
N GLY A 107 25.93 -28.58 -18.38
CA GLY A 107 25.30 -27.33 -18.83
C GLY A 107 24.02 -26.94 -18.07
N ARG A 108 23.63 -27.68 -17.02
CA ARG A 108 22.43 -27.38 -16.23
C ARG A 108 22.67 -26.18 -15.31
N GLN A 109 21.67 -25.32 -15.16
CA GLN A 109 21.64 -24.29 -14.12
C GLN A 109 21.44 -24.96 -12.75
N VAL A 110 22.29 -24.59 -11.80
CA VAL A 110 22.32 -25.12 -10.44
C VAL A 110 22.44 -23.95 -9.47
N GLU A 111 21.86 -24.11 -8.29
CA GLU A 111 21.94 -23.11 -7.24
C GLU A 111 23.41 -22.82 -6.83
N PRO A 112 23.77 -21.56 -6.53
CA PRO A 112 25.14 -21.19 -6.18
C PRO A 112 25.64 -21.86 -4.89
N SER A 113 24.74 -22.30 -4.01
CA SER A 113 25.04 -22.98 -2.74
C SER A 113 25.22 -24.50 -2.84
N ALA A 114 24.89 -25.13 -3.98
CA ALA A 114 24.93 -26.58 -4.09
C ALA A 114 26.38 -27.13 -3.97
N GLY A 115 26.61 -28.22 -3.24
CA GLY A 115 27.94 -28.87 -3.24
C GLY A 115 28.19 -29.72 -4.50
N TYR A 116 27.11 -30.15 -5.16
CA TYR A 116 27.11 -31.09 -6.27
C TYR A 116 25.98 -30.78 -7.24
N CYS A 117 26.14 -31.18 -8.50
CA CYS A 117 25.10 -31.03 -9.51
C CYS A 117 24.06 -32.14 -9.33
N PRO A 118 22.77 -31.81 -9.14
CA PRO A 118 21.71 -32.83 -8.97
C PRO A 118 21.44 -33.63 -10.24
N ASN A 119 21.90 -33.13 -11.40
CA ASN A 119 21.64 -33.77 -12.69
C ASN A 119 22.74 -34.77 -13.10
N CYS A 120 24.01 -34.49 -12.81
CA CYS A 120 25.14 -35.31 -13.26
C CYS A 120 26.06 -35.81 -12.14
N GLY A 121 25.76 -35.48 -10.88
CA GLY A 121 26.53 -35.90 -9.70
C GLY A 121 27.90 -35.25 -9.56
N ASN A 122 28.28 -34.31 -10.43
CA ASN A 122 29.59 -33.66 -10.38
C ASN A 122 29.71 -32.74 -9.16
N GLN A 123 30.84 -32.77 -8.46
CA GLN A 123 31.12 -31.78 -7.43
C GLN A 123 31.27 -30.39 -8.06
N LEU A 124 30.66 -29.41 -7.41
CA LEU A 124 30.69 -28.03 -7.85
C LEU A 124 31.50 -27.24 -6.84
N SER A 125 32.60 -26.63 -7.27
CA SER A 125 33.48 -25.85 -6.40
C SER A 125 32.67 -24.77 -5.66
N LYS A 126 32.96 -24.59 -4.37
CA LYS A 126 32.34 -23.54 -3.54
C LYS A 126 32.55 -22.19 -4.23
N PRO A 127 31.56 -21.27 -4.25
CA PRO A 127 31.77 -19.94 -4.80
C PRO A 127 32.96 -19.30 -4.08
N GLN A 128 34.08 -19.18 -4.78
CA GLN A 128 35.16 -18.32 -4.33
C GLN A 128 34.62 -16.91 -4.52
N ASN A 129 34.28 -16.27 -3.41
CA ASN A 129 34.15 -14.83 -3.35
C ASN A 129 35.57 -14.25 -3.54
N SER A 130 36.00 -14.18 -4.80
CA SER A 130 37.24 -13.53 -5.20
C SER A 130 36.88 -12.24 -5.91
N ASP A 131 37.12 -11.13 -5.20
CA ASP A 131 37.53 -9.84 -5.74
C ASP A 131 36.63 -9.16 -6.78
N LEU A 132 35.75 -8.29 -6.27
CA LEU A 132 35.66 -6.97 -6.88
C LEU A 132 36.86 -6.14 -6.37
N SER A 133 37.97 -6.19 -7.11
CA SER A 133 38.99 -5.16 -7.07
C SER A 133 38.40 -3.85 -7.62
N VAL A 134 37.89 -2.99 -6.74
CA VAL A 134 37.63 -1.58 -7.08
C VAL A 134 38.95 -0.82 -6.90
N PRO A 135 39.60 -0.31 -7.96
CA PRO A 135 40.70 0.63 -7.78
C PRO A 135 40.14 1.93 -7.20
N ARG A 136 40.62 2.34 -6.02
CA ARG A 136 40.47 3.72 -5.53
C ARG A 136 41.35 4.62 -6.40
N LEU A 137 40.73 5.56 -7.11
CA LEU A 137 41.37 6.78 -7.61
C LEU A 137 41.04 7.93 -6.65
#